data_AF-A0A925FQF1-F1
#
_entry.id   AF-A0A925FQF1-F1
#
_cell.length_a   1.000
_cell.length_b   1.000
_cell.length_c   1.000
_cell.angle_alpha   90.00
_cell.angle_beta   90.00
_cell.angle_gamma   90.00
#
_symmetry.space_group_name_H-M   'P 1'
#
loop_
_entity.id
_entity.type
_entity.pdbx_description
1 polymer ?
#
loop_
_entity_poly.entity_id
_entity_poly.type
_entity_poly.pdbx_seq_one_letter_code
_entity_poly.pdbx_strand_id
1 'polypeptide(L)'
;EQGKFCYLAEPLACFRIHDDQQTKKNVRNLVHVEEMITLLAEYGSRPYLTVGPLTRRFLLYNQLFRIWKAYKNNLMDREAALARISCHATNWQFLALIPLYKIINPIWKLCACWLPKNY
;
A
#
# COMPACT_ATOMS: atom_id res chain seq x y z
N GLU A 1 1.45 19.96 34.28
CA GLU A 1 0.05 20.34 34.50
C GLU A 1 -0.86 19.27 33.90
N GLN A 2 -1.45 18.41 34.75
CA GLN A 2 -2.43 17.42 34.30
C GLN A 2 -3.80 18.09 34.29
N GLY A 3 -4.16 18.70 33.15
CA GLY A 3 -5.47 19.30 32.95
C GLY A 3 -6.58 18.24 32.96
N LYS A 4 -7.65 18.49 33.73
CA LYS A 4 -8.88 17.69 33.68
C LYS A 4 -9.53 17.89 32.30
N PHE A 5 -9.39 16.91 31.41
CA PHE A 5 -10.11 16.90 30.14
C PHE A 5 -11.60 16.74 30.41
N CYS A 6 -12.38 17.77 30.10
CA CYS A 6 -13.84 17.71 30.09
C CYS A 6 -14.28 17.31 28.68
N TYR A 7 -14.86 16.12 28.53
CA TYR A 7 -15.46 15.68 27.29
C TYR A 7 -16.86 16.30 27.21
N LEU A 8 -17.03 17.30 26.36
CA LEU A 8 -18.35 17.85 26.05
C LEU A 8 -19.10 16.81 25.21
N ALA A 9 -20.34 16.51 25.60
CA ALA A 9 -21.23 15.57 24.90
C ALA A 9 -21.79 16.14 23.57
N GLU A 10 -21.44 17.38 23.25
CA GLU A 10 -21.82 18.04 22.01
C GLU A 10 -20.86 17.60 20.88
N PRO A 11 -21.37 17.32 19.67
CA PRO A 11 -20.51 17.02 18.52
C PRO A 11 -19.75 18.28 18.11
N LEU A 12 -18.60 18.52 18.74
CA LEU A 12 -17.74 19.70 18.50
C LEU A 12 -17.16 19.76 17.08
N ALA A 13 -17.30 18.69 16.28
CA ALA A 13 -16.90 18.67 14.88
C ALA A 13 -17.85 17.81 14.04
N CYS A 14 -18.74 18.43 13.27
CA CYS A 14 -19.37 17.77 12.13
C CYS A 14 -18.34 17.71 10.99
N PHE A 15 -17.63 16.58 10.85
CA PHE A 15 -16.86 16.32 9.64
C PHE A 15 -17.83 16.14 8.47
N ARG A 16 -17.95 17.16 7.61
CA ARG A 16 -18.68 17.05 6.35
C ARG A 16 -17.87 16.17 5.40
N ILE A 17 -18.32 14.95 5.21
CA ILE A 17 -17.79 14.05 4.20
C ILE A 17 -18.41 14.45 2.86
N HIS A 18 -17.67 15.19 2.04
CA HIS A 18 -18.07 15.50 0.67
C HIS A 18 -17.65 14.38 -0.27
N ASP A 19 -18.50 14.02 -1.23
CA ASP A 19 -18.17 12.98 -2.22
C ASP A 19 -17.08 13.42 -3.20
N ASP A 20 -16.91 14.73 -3.37
CA ASP A 20 -15.82 15.32 -4.16
C ASP A 20 -14.49 15.43 -3.44
N GLN A 21 -14.38 14.94 -2.19
CA GLN A 21 -13.09 14.91 -1.51
C GLN A 21 -12.05 14.19 -2.36
N GLN A 22 -10.99 14.91 -2.71
CA GLN A 22 -9.90 14.43 -3.55
C GLN A 22 -9.32 13.11 -3.01
N THR A 23 -9.31 12.92 -1.69
CA THR A 23 -8.88 11.69 -1.03
C THR A 23 -9.69 10.46 -1.47
N LYS A 24 -11.02 10.58 -1.61
CA LYS A 24 -11.87 9.47 -2.10
C LYS A 24 -11.55 9.14 -3.55
N LYS A 25 -11.36 10.17 -4.39
CA LYS A 25 -10.96 10.02 -5.81
C LYS A 25 -9.58 9.36 -5.91
N ASN A 26 -8.61 9.78 -5.11
CA ASN A 26 -7.25 9.23 -5.08
C ASN A 26 -7.21 7.77 -4.61
N VAL A 27 -8.04 7.40 -3.62
CA VAL A 27 -8.17 6.01 -3.17
C VAL A 27 -8.75 5.14 -4.28
N ARG A 28 -9.82 5.60 -4.96
CA ARG A 28 -10.43 4.89 -6.08
C ARG A 28 -9.45 4.70 -7.24
N ASN A 29 -8.63 5.71 -7.52
CA ASN A 29 -7.67 5.70 -8.61
C ASN A 29 -6.34 4.99 -8.25
N LEU A 30 -6.19 4.51 -7.02
CA LEU A 30 -4.98 3.86 -6.50
C LEU A 30 -3.72 4.74 -6.56
N VAL A 31 -3.87 6.07 -6.52
CA VAL A 31 -2.76 7.03 -6.60
C VAL A 31 -1.68 6.74 -5.56
N HIS A 32 -2.10 6.45 -4.33
CA HIS A 32 -1.22 6.07 -3.23
C HIS A 32 -0.37 4.80 -3.49
N VAL A 33 -0.81 3.91 -4.37
CA VAL A 33 -0.04 2.72 -4.77
C VAL A 33 1.05 3.11 -5.77
N GLU A 34 0.71 3.94 -6.75
CA GLU A 34 1.63 4.44 -7.78
C GLU A 34 2.71 5.35 -7.18
N GLU A 35 2.33 6.22 -6.24
CA GLU A 35 3.28 7.03 -5.46
C GLU A 35 4.26 6.15 -4.70
N MET A 36 3.78 5.09 -4.04
CA MET A 36 4.65 4.17 -3.29
C MET A 36 5.60 3.40 -4.20
N ILE A 37 5.15 2.99 -5.39
CA ILE A 37 6.01 2.34 -6.39
C ILE A 37 7.12 3.31 -6.83
N THR A 38 6.76 4.56 -7.11
CA THR A 38 7.70 5.62 -7.52
C THR A 38 8.72 5.90 -6.42
N LEU A 39 8.28 6.05 -5.17
CA LEU A 39 9.16 6.24 -4.02
C LEU A 39 10.13 5.06 -3.82
N LEU A 40 9.65 3.83 -3.99
CA LEU A 40 10.51 2.64 -3.91
C LEU A 40 11.53 2.59 -5.06
N ALA A 41 11.17 3.06 -6.25
CA ALA A 41 12.10 3.13 -7.37
C ALA A 41 13.18 4.20 -7.16
N GLU A 42 12.79 5.41 -6.73
CA GLU A 42 13.68 6.56 -6.59
C GLU A 42 14.57 6.50 -5.34
N TYR A 43 13.98 6.10 -4.21
CA TYR A 43 14.63 6.14 -2.91
C TYR A 43 14.97 4.76 -2.38
N GLY A 44 14.31 3.72 -2.88
CA GLY A 44 14.53 2.37 -2.38
C GLY A 44 15.97 1.94 -2.50
N SER A 45 16.74 2.41 -3.49
CA SER A 45 18.15 2.04 -3.68
C SER A 45 19.15 2.74 -2.72
N ARG A 46 18.71 3.76 -1.99
CA ARG A 46 19.60 4.69 -1.28
C ARG A 46 20.35 4.02 -0.12
N PRO A 47 21.62 4.41 0.13
CA PRO A 47 22.48 3.76 1.12
C PRO A 47 22.02 3.98 2.57
N TYR A 48 21.27 5.04 2.83
CA TYR A 48 20.71 5.33 4.16
C TYR A 48 19.48 4.46 4.51
N LEU A 49 18.92 3.71 3.55
CA LEU A 49 17.86 2.74 3.82
C LEU A 49 18.49 1.38 4.09
N THR A 50 18.38 0.90 5.33
CA THR A 50 18.85 -0.43 5.78
C THR A 50 18.07 -1.61 5.18
N VAL A 51 17.11 -1.32 4.30
CA VAL A 51 16.26 -2.33 3.66
C VAL A 51 17.08 -3.11 2.63
N GLY A 52 17.21 -4.43 2.80
CA GLY A 52 17.91 -5.28 1.84
C GLY A 52 17.22 -5.38 0.46
N PRO A 53 17.93 -5.81 -0.60
CA PRO A 53 17.41 -5.86 -1.96
C PRO A 53 16.21 -6.80 -2.11
N LEU A 54 16.18 -7.90 -1.36
CA LEU A 54 15.04 -8.84 -1.37
C LEU A 54 13.78 -8.21 -0.78
N THR A 55 13.93 -7.48 0.34
CA THR A 55 12.82 -6.76 0.99
C THR A 55 12.28 -5.66 0.07
N ARG A 56 13.16 -4.94 -0.64
CA ARG A 56 12.73 -3.94 -1.65
C ARG A 56 11.88 -4.57 -2.75
N ARG A 57 12.34 -5.70 -3.32
CA ARG A 57 11.59 -6.45 -4.33
C ARG A 57 10.24 -6.95 -3.80
N PHE A 58 10.21 -7.43 -2.56
CA PHE A 58 8.97 -7.85 -1.90
C PHE A 58 7.99 -6.67 -1.72
N LEU A 59 8.47 -5.50 -1.27
CA LEU A 59 7.64 -4.30 -1.11
C LEU A 59 7.08 -3.81 -2.45
N LEU A 60 7.89 -3.81 -3.50
CA LEU A 60 7.42 -3.49 -4.85
C LEU A 60 6.34 -4.47 -5.31
N TYR A 61 6.60 -5.78 -5.16
CA TYR A 61 5.63 -6.82 -5.52
C TYR A 61 4.33 -6.69 -4.72
N ASN A 62 4.41 -6.32 -3.44
CA ASN A 62 3.25 -6.04 -2.61
C ASN A 62 2.37 -4.93 -3.22
N GLN A 63 2.96 -3.84 -3.69
CA GLN A 63 2.21 -2.77 -4.36
C GLN A 63 1.56 -3.25 -5.66
N LEU A 64 2.29 -3.99 -6.51
CA LEU A 64 1.73 -4.57 -7.73
C LEU A 64 0.56 -5.54 -7.44
N PHE A 65 0.67 -6.32 -6.36
CA PHE A 65 -0.39 -7.19 -5.92
C PHE A 65 -1.63 -6.41 -5.45
N ARG A 66 -1.49 -5.19 -4.92
CA ARG A 66 -2.64 -4.34 -4.57
C ARG A 66 -3.41 -3.89 -5.81
N ILE A 67 -2.71 -3.59 -6.91
CA ILE A 67 -3.33 -3.30 -8.22
C ILE A 67 -4.13 -4.53 -8.69
N TRP A 68 -3.52 -5.72 -8.63
CA TRP A 68 -4.20 -6.97 -8.98
C TRP A 68 -5.40 -7.27 -8.08
N LYS A 69 -5.29 -6.98 -6.78
CA LYS A 69 -6.39 -7.13 -5.82
C LYS A 69 -7.54 -6.17 -6.12
N ALA A 70 -7.25 -4.95 -6.59
CA ALA A 70 -8.28 -4.01 -7.01
C ALA A 70 -9.08 -4.55 -8.21
N TYR A 71 -8.40 -5.19 -9.18
CA TYR A 71 -9.09 -5.96 -10.23
C TYR A 71 -9.96 -7.07 -9.65
N LYS A 72 -9.41 -7.91 -8.75
CA LYS A 72 -10.18 -9.00 -8.12
C LYS A 72 -11.40 -8.54 -7.31
N ASN A 73 -11.40 -7.29 -6.87
CA ASN A 73 -12.50 -6.66 -6.15
C ASN A 73 -13.45 -5.86 -7.04
N ASN A 74 -13.36 -5.99 -8.38
CA ASN A 74 -14.16 -5.26 -9.37
C ASN A 74 -14.05 -3.73 -9.28
N LEU A 75 -12.93 -3.21 -8.75
CA LEU A 75 -12.66 -1.76 -8.71
C LEU A 75 -11.99 -1.26 -10.00
N MET A 76 -11.50 -2.16 -10.84
CA MET A 76 -10.73 -1.86 -12.04
C MET A 76 -10.80 -3.04 -13.01
N ASP A 77 -10.78 -2.74 -14.31
CA ASP A 77 -10.74 -3.76 -15.35
C ASP A 77 -9.43 -4.54 -15.38
N ARG A 78 -9.52 -5.80 -15.85
CA ARG A 78 -8.35 -6.68 -15.93
C ARG A 78 -7.25 -6.10 -16.82
N GLU A 79 -7.63 -5.54 -17.97
CA GLU A 79 -6.69 -4.98 -18.94
C GLU A 79 -6.00 -3.74 -18.36
N ALA A 80 -6.76 -2.86 -17.71
CA ALA A 80 -6.22 -1.70 -17.01
C ALA A 80 -5.22 -2.11 -15.91
N ALA A 81 -5.54 -3.14 -15.12
CA ALA A 81 -4.64 -3.65 -14.10
C ALA A 81 -3.35 -4.24 -14.69
N LEU A 82 -3.45 -5.04 -15.75
CA LEU A 82 -2.28 -5.62 -16.44
C LEU A 82 -1.43 -4.55 -17.12
N ALA A 83 -2.03 -3.53 -17.71
CA ALA A 83 -1.30 -2.40 -18.29
C ALA A 83 -0.48 -1.67 -17.23
N ARG A 84 -1.08 -1.34 -16.07
CA ARG A 84 -0.35 -0.71 -14.95
C ARG A 84 0.77 -1.58 -14.40
N ILE A 85 0.53 -2.89 -14.27
CA ILE A 85 1.57 -3.82 -13.79
C ILE A 85 2.73 -3.92 -14.81
N SER A 86 2.43 -3.95 -16.10
CA SER A 86 3.44 -4.07 -17.16
C SER A 86 4.43 -2.90 -17.22
N CYS A 87 4.06 -1.72 -16.70
CA CYS A 87 4.97 -0.58 -16.56
C CYS A 87 6.13 -0.85 -15.60
N HIS A 88 6.00 -1.81 -14.69
CA HIS A 88 6.97 -2.06 -13.62
C HIS A 88 7.53 -3.48 -13.62
N ALA A 89 6.76 -4.46 -14.09
CA ALA A 89 7.18 -5.86 -14.13
C ALA A 89 6.51 -6.61 -15.27
N THR A 90 7.17 -7.65 -15.78
CA THR A 90 6.58 -8.47 -16.83
C THR A 90 5.36 -9.24 -16.31
N ASN A 91 4.23 -9.15 -17.03
CA ASN A 91 2.94 -9.71 -16.59
C ASN A 91 3.01 -11.22 -16.25
N TRP A 92 3.71 -12.02 -17.04
CA TRP A 92 3.80 -13.47 -16.77
C TRP A 92 4.59 -13.76 -15.49
N GLN A 93 5.68 -13.02 -15.23
CA GLN A 93 6.47 -13.15 -14.01
C GLN A 93 5.65 -12.78 -12.79
N PHE A 94 4.90 -11.68 -12.90
CA PHE A 94 3.99 -11.25 -11.84
C PHE A 94 2.98 -12.35 -11.51
N LEU A 95 2.29 -12.90 -12.52
CA LEU A 95 1.27 -13.94 -12.33
C LEU A 95 1.85 -15.23 -11.74
N ALA A 96 3.05 -15.65 -12.19
CA ALA A 96 3.72 -16.84 -11.69
C ALA A 96 4.09 -16.73 -10.19
N LEU A 97 4.40 -15.52 -9.72
CA LEU A 97 4.78 -15.25 -8.34
C LEU A 97 3.59 -15.11 -7.36
N ILE A 98 2.35 -15.03 -7.86
CA ILE A 98 1.15 -14.87 -7.02
C ILE A 98 1.03 -15.96 -5.94
N PRO A 99 1.12 -17.27 -6.26
CA PRO A 99 0.98 -18.31 -5.23
C PRO A 99 2.07 -18.20 -4.16
N LEU A 100 3.31 -17.94 -4.58
CA LEU A 100 4.44 -17.77 -3.66
C LEU A 100 4.22 -16.58 -2.72
N TYR A 101 3.80 -15.44 -3.27
CA TYR A 101 3.53 -14.23 -2.48
C TYR A 101 2.42 -14.45 -1.44
N LYS A 102 1.35 -15.19 -1.79
CA LYS A 102 0.26 -15.49 -0.84
C LYS A 102 0.73 -16.29 0.38
N ILE A 103 1.78 -17.11 0.23
CA ILE A 103 2.38 -17.89 1.32
C ILE A 103 3.33 -17.03 2.16
N ILE A 104 4.16 -16.20 1.50
CA ILE A 104 5.17 -15.38 2.18
C ILE A 104 4.55 -14.20 2.94
N ASN A 105 3.54 -13.54 2.37
CA ASN A 105 2.91 -12.35 2.95
C ASN A 105 2.40 -12.52 4.39
N PRO A 106 1.66 -13.60 4.77
CA PRO A 106 1.25 -13.79 6.15
C PRO A 106 2.44 -14.00 7.10
N ILE A 107 3.47 -14.75 6.68
CA ILE A 107 4.69 -14.94 7.47
C ILE A 107 5.36 -13.59 7.74
N TRP A 108 5.50 -12.77 6.69
CA TRP A 108 6.13 -11.46 6.80
C TRP A 108 5.36 -10.52 7.75
N LYS A 109 4.02 -10.55 7.74
CA LYS A 109 3.18 -9.79 8.68
C LYS A 109 3.36 -10.25 10.13
N LEU A 110 3.49 -11.56 10.36
CA LEU A 110 3.75 -12.10 11.69
C LEU A 110 5.12 -11.63 12.22
N CYS A 111 6.16 -11.69 11.39
CA CYS A 111 7.48 -11.18 11.74
C CYS A 111 7.49 -9.66 11.98
N ALA A 112 6.75 -8.89 11.18
CA ALA A 112 6.64 -7.44 11.35
C ALA A 112 5.93 -7.03 12.65
N CYS A 113 4.96 -7.83 13.12
CA CYS A 113 4.33 -7.62 14.44
C CYS A 113 5.27 -7.95 15.62
N TRP A 114 6.29 -8.78 15.39
CA TRP A 114 7.25 -9.23 16.42
C TRP A 114 8.48 -8.34 16.55
N LEU A 115 8.71 -7.41 15.61
CA LEU A 115 9.79 -6.44 15.74
C LEU A 115 9.39 -5.37 16.77
N PRO A 116 10.19 -5.12 17.81
CA PRO A 116 9.92 -4.06 18.76
C PRO A 116 9.84 -2.73 18.01
N LYS A 117 8.74 -2.00 18.20
CA LYS A 117 8.63 -0.63 17.76
C LYS A 117 9.57 0.20 18.64
N ASN A 118 10.85 0.28 18.26
CA ASN A 118 11.78 1.24 18.85
C ASN A 118 11.37 2.61 18.32
N TYR A 119 10.55 3.31 19.12
CA TYR A 119 10.30 4.74 19.00
C TYR A 119 11.34 5.52 19.80
#